data_AF-A0AAJ0GFC9-F1
#
_entry.id   AF-A0AAJ0GFC9-F1
#
_cell.length_a   1.000
_cell.length_b   1.000
_cell.length_c   1.000
_cell.angle_alpha   90.00
_cell.angle_beta   90.00
_cell.angle_gamma   90.00
#
_symmetry.space_group_name_H-M   'P 1'
#
loop_
_entity.id
_entity.type
_entity.pdbx_description
1 polymer ?
#
loop_
_entity_poly.entity_id
_entity_poly.type
_entity_poly.pdbx_seq_one_letter_code
_entity_poly.pdbx_strand_id
1 'polypeptide(L)'
;MDALRHNVAVTERSLKACSFRQARVQADLHAVNKALKAVVAEVKSIAGTEVEAAAKKQEEDIRVKQLEERTLEAETAKEAFHEHRETRPWRKNKRDMIEVATAKPQVTEIIAAAQPICPVSISAFHADCKSAFADIEAMTTFPEPPAALCAKLACTRGKNDRALAACPCNIEGVFKGQTPKQLKAAKNSFQPDKFAKCSEDVRADFQAKAKEIFTVVDRMSQGLADGGKAGGQKAFSQVANNSRKNGKQRGQ
;
A
#
# COMPACT_ATOMS: atom_id res chain seq x y z
N MET A 1 -25.30 93.13 16.82
CA MET A 1 -25.39 92.04 15.81
C MET A 1 -24.02 91.59 15.31
N ASP A 2 -23.01 92.47 15.25
CA ASP A 2 -21.69 92.12 14.67
C ASP A 2 -20.87 91.10 15.48
N ALA A 3 -20.94 91.13 16.82
CA ALA A 3 -20.25 90.17 17.68
C ALA A 3 -20.70 88.71 17.44
N LEU A 4 -22.00 88.50 17.19
CA LEU A 4 -22.56 87.18 16.85
C LEU A 4 -22.05 86.69 15.49
N ARG A 5 -21.97 87.56 14.48
CA ARG A 5 -21.44 87.22 13.16
C ARG A 5 -19.95 86.86 13.21
N HIS A 6 -19.17 87.55 14.03
CA HIS A 6 -17.74 87.25 14.21
C HIS A 6 -17.54 85.87 14.85
N ASN A 7 -18.28 85.56 15.92
CA ASN A 7 -18.19 84.26 16.60
C ASN A 7 -18.57 83.10 15.66
N VAL A 8 -19.64 83.24 14.88
CA VAL A 8 -20.03 82.23 13.88
C VAL A 8 -18.90 82.02 12.86
N ALA A 9 -18.35 83.10 12.30
CA ALA A 9 -17.26 83.00 11.31
C ALA A 9 -15.97 82.38 11.87
N VAL A 10 -15.67 82.56 13.16
CA VAL A 10 -14.52 81.91 13.82
C VAL A 10 -14.79 80.42 14.03
N THR A 11 -15.99 80.05 14.50
CA THR A 11 -16.35 78.64 14.68
C THR A 11 -16.36 77.86 13.37
N GLU A 12 -16.88 78.43 12.28
CA GLU A 12 -16.86 77.80 10.95
C GLU A 12 -15.44 77.58 10.44
N ARG A 13 -14.54 78.55 10.64
CA ARG A 13 -13.12 78.40 10.27
C ARG A 13 -12.44 77.31 11.09
N SER A 14 -12.72 77.23 12.38
CA SER A 14 -12.19 76.18 13.26
C SER A 14 -12.67 74.79 12.84
N LEU A 15 -13.96 74.63 12.56
CA LEU A 15 -14.54 73.37 12.09
C LEU A 15 -13.94 72.94 10.75
N LYS A 16 -13.78 73.87 9.78
CA LYS A 16 -13.12 73.61 8.50
C LYS A 16 -11.65 73.22 8.67
N ALA A 17 -10.92 73.86 9.60
CA ALA A 17 -9.54 73.48 9.91
C ALA A 17 -9.45 72.10 10.60
N CYS A 18 -10.46 71.73 11.40
CA CYS A 18 -10.55 70.42 12.02
C CYS A 18 -10.83 69.32 10.98
N SER A 19 -11.79 69.53 10.07
CA SER A 19 -12.12 68.56 9.03
C SER A 19 -10.96 68.35 8.05
N PHE A 20 -10.22 69.40 7.70
CA PHE A 20 -9.03 69.27 6.85
C PHE A 20 -7.91 68.46 7.52
N ARG A 21 -7.68 68.69 8.83
CA ARG A 21 -6.72 67.89 9.61
C ARG A 21 -7.14 66.43 9.67
N GLN A 22 -8.44 66.15 9.89
CA GLN A 22 -8.96 64.78 9.90
C GLN A 22 -8.81 64.09 8.54
N ALA A 23 -9.09 64.79 7.43
CA ALA A 23 -8.91 64.26 6.08
C ALA A 23 -7.44 63.92 5.79
N ARG A 24 -6.49 64.77 6.24
CA ARG A 24 -5.05 64.50 6.09
C ARG A 24 -4.62 63.27 6.89
N VAL A 25 -5.05 63.15 8.15
CA VAL A 25 -4.77 61.96 8.98
C VAL A 25 -5.34 60.68 8.34
N GLN A 26 -6.54 60.73 7.77
CA GLN A 26 -7.11 59.57 7.06
C GLN A 26 -6.33 59.22 5.79
N ALA A 27 -5.87 60.20 5.02
CA ALA A 27 -5.02 59.98 3.85
C ALA A 27 -3.67 59.35 4.23
N ASP A 28 -3.03 59.85 5.29
CA ASP A 28 -1.76 59.33 5.79
C ASP A 28 -1.94 57.88 6.31
N LEU A 29 -3.01 57.60 7.06
CA LEU A 29 -3.33 56.25 7.53
C LEU A 29 -3.57 55.27 6.36
N HIS A 30 -4.25 55.71 5.31
CA HIS A 30 -4.44 54.90 4.11
C HIS A 30 -3.13 54.64 3.38
N ALA A 31 -2.24 55.64 3.28
CA ALA A 31 -0.92 55.48 2.69
C ALA A 31 -0.05 54.49 3.47
N VAL A 32 -0.03 54.57 4.80
CA VAL A 32 0.69 53.62 5.68
C VAL A 32 0.14 52.20 5.52
N ASN A 33 -1.19 52.03 5.53
CA ASN A 33 -1.80 50.72 5.31
C ASN A 33 -1.47 50.11 3.95
N LYS A 34 -1.40 50.95 2.90
CA LYS A 34 -0.97 50.51 1.56
C LYS A 34 0.49 50.07 1.55
N ALA A 35 1.38 50.83 2.18
CA ALA A 35 2.80 50.48 2.30
C ALA A 35 3.00 49.18 3.10
N LEU A 36 2.29 49.02 4.22
CA LEU A 36 2.34 47.80 5.04
C LEU A 36 1.91 46.56 4.25
N LYS A 37 0.84 46.66 3.44
CA LYS A 37 0.40 45.55 2.57
C LYS A 37 1.47 45.16 1.54
N ALA A 38 2.19 46.13 0.99
CA ALA A 38 3.28 45.87 0.05
C ALA A 38 4.44 45.12 0.73
N VAL A 39 4.87 45.58 1.92
CA VAL A 39 5.92 44.91 2.70
C VAL A 39 5.53 43.49 3.09
N VAL A 40 4.28 43.27 3.52
CA VAL A 40 3.78 41.93 3.86
C VAL A 40 3.79 41.00 2.64
N ALA A 41 3.46 41.51 1.44
CA ALA A 41 3.52 40.72 0.22
C ALA A 41 4.96 40.33 -0.15
N GLU A 42 5.90 41.25 0.02
CA GLU A 42 7.32 41.01 -0.24
C GLU A 42 7.92 39.97 0.74
N VAL A 43 7.65 40.12 2.04
CA VAL A 43 8.08 39.14 3.06
C VAL A 43 7.50 37.76 2.79
N LYS A 44 6.23 37.66 2.37
CA LYS A 44 5.63 36.38 1.97
C LYS A 44 6.30 35.77 0.75
N SER A 45 6.68 36.59 -0.24
CA SER A 45 7.41 36.12 -1.41
C SER A 45 8.77 35.54 -1.04
N ILE A 46 9.53 36.23 -0.19
CA ILE A 46 10.87 35.78 0.26
C ILE A 46 10.77 34.50 1.08
N ALA A 47 9.85 34.45 2.05
CA ALA A 47 9.63 33.27 2.88
C ALA A 47 9.19 32.04 2.05
N GLY A 48 8.39 32.26 0.99
CA GLY A 48 7.97 31.18 0.09
C GLY A 48 9.15 30.51 -0.63
N THR A 49 10.10 31.30 -1.13
CA THR A 49 11.25 30.79 -1.88
C THR A 49 12.24 30.02 -1.01
N GLU A 50 12.47 30.45 0.23
CA GLU A 50 13.39 29.77 1.16
C GLU A 50 12.82 28.41 1.62
N VAL A 51 11.52 28.36 1.89
CA VAL A 51 10.84 27.11 2.28
C VAL A 51 10.82 26.11 1.12
N GLU A 52 10.56 26.56 -0.12
CA GLU A 52 10.60 25.67 -1.29
C GLU A 52 12.02 25.15 -1.58
N ALA A 53 13.04 26.00 -1.43
CA ALA A 53 14.44 25.59 -1.59
C ALA A 53 14.87 24.58 -0.52
N ALA A 54 14.48 24.79 0.74
CA ALA A 54 14.75 23.86 1.82
C ALA A 54 14.05 22.50 1.60
N ALA A 55 12.80 22.51 1.13
CA ALA A 55 12.06 21.29 0.82
C ALA A 55 12.72 20.48 -0.32
N LYS A 56 13.14 21.15 -1.41
CA LYS A 56 13.85 20.50 -2.52
C LYS A 56 15.17 19.88 -2.08
N LYS A 57 15.95 20.60 -1.25
CA LYS A 57 17.21 20.08 -0.69
C LYS A 57 16.97 18.84 0.17
N GLN A 58 15.94 18.85 1.02
CA GLN A 58 15.59 17.71 1.86
C GLN A 58 15.17 16.49 1.02
N GLU A 59 14.42 16.70 -0.07
CA GLU A 59 14.04 15.63 -0.98
C GLU A 59 15.26 15.01 -1.68
N GLU A 60 16.20 15.84 -2.12
CA GLU A 60 17.46 15.38 -2.73
C GLU A 60 18.31 14.57 -1.76
N ASP A 61 18.47 15.04 -0.52
CA ASP A 61 19.21 14.31 0.54
C ASP A 61 18.59 12.93 0.83
N ILE A 62 17.25 12.83 0.82
CA ILE A 62 16.56 11.54 0.97
C ILE A 62 16.85 10.62 -0.23
N ARG A 63 16.82 11.15 -1.45
CA ARG A 63 17.11 10.38 -2.67
C ARG A 63 18.55 9.87 -2.68
N VAL A 64 19.52 10.70 -2.28
CA VAL A 64 20.93 10.30 -2.19
C VAL A 64 21.11 9.17 -1.18
N LYS A 65 20.53 9.29 0.02
CA LYS A 65 20.59 8.23 1.06
C LYS A 65 19.99 6.90 0.59
N GLN A 66 18.84 6.95 -0.09
CA GLN A 66 18.21 5.74 -0.65
C GLN A 66 19.07 5.10 -1.75
N LEU A 67 19.79 5.90 -2.54
CA LEU A 67 20.71 5.38 -3.55
C LEU A 67 21.91 4.68 -2.89
N GLU A 68 22.50 5.31 -1.87
CA GLU A 68 23.61 4.74 -1.09
C GLU A 68 23.23 3.41 -0.44
N GLU A 69 22.06 3.33 0.19
CA GLU A 69 21.55 2.09 0.79
C GLU A 69 21.39 0.98 -0.25
N ARG A 70 20.78 1.29 -1.41
CA ARG A 70 20.65 0.31 -2.50
C ARG A 70 22.00 -0.14 -3.08
N THR A 71 23.00 0.75 -3.10
CA THR A 71 24.35 0.36 -3.53
C THR A 71 25.00 -0.59 -2.54
N LEU A 72 24.85 -0.35 -1.23
CA LEU A 72 25.37 -1.21 -0.18
C LEU A 72 24.68 -2.59 -0.18
N GLU A 73 23.35 -2.63 -0.35
CA GLU A 73 22.60 -3.88 -0.51
C GLU A 73 23.05 -4.66 -1.76
N ALA A 74 23.30 -3.98 -2.87
CA ALA A 74 23.78 -4.62 -4.09
C ALA A 74 25.20 -5.18 -3.94
N GLU A 75 26.06 -4.54 -3.16
CA GLU A 75 27.42 -5.02 -2.85
C GLU A 75 27.38 -6.24 -1.92
N THR A 76 26.65 -6.14 -0.82
CA THR A 76 26.46 -7.27 0.13
C THR A 76 25.81 -8.48 -0.55
N ALA A 77 24.84 -8.27 -1.44
CA ALA A 77 24.24 -9.36 -2.23
C ALA A 77 25.24 -10.03 -3.19
N LYS A 78 26.18 -9.26 -3.78
CA LYS A 78 27.25 -9.83 -4.63
C LYS A 78 28.24 -10.65 -3.81
N GLU A 79 28.59 -10.20 -2.61
CA GLU A 79 29.45 -10.94 -1.68
C GLU A 79 28.79 -12.26 -1.25
N ALA A 80 27.52 -12.21 -0.82
CA ALA A 80 26.75 -13.40 -0.46
C ALA A 80 26.63 -14.40 -1.62
N PHE A 81 26.45 -13.89 -2.85
CA PHE A 81 26.43 -14.74 -4.04
C PHE A 81 27.80 -15.39 -4.32
N HIS A 82 28.89 -14.67 -4.12
CA HIS A 82 30.25 -15.20 -4.28
C HIS A 82 30.53 -16.30 -3.26
N GLU A 83 30.20 -16.06 -1.99
CA GLU A 83 30.37 -17.03 -0.90
C GLU A 83 29.51 -18.29 -1.14
N HIS A 84 28.24 -18.13 -1.54
CA HIS A 84 27.37 -19.27 -1.87
C HIS A 84 27.89 -20.08 -3.08
N ARG A 85 28.54 -19.41 -4.04
CA ARG A 85 29.14 -20.05 -5.20
C ARG A 85 30.38 -20.87 -4.83
N GLU A 86 31.21 -20.39 -3.92
CA GLU A 86 32.41 -21.11 -3.46
C GLU A 86 32.08 -22.28 -2.53
N THR A 87 31.06 -22.13 -1.68
CA THR A 87 30.67 -23.15 -0.69
C THR A 87 29.84 -24.29 -1.27
N ARG A 88 29.29 -24.18 -2.49
CA ARG A 88 28.53 -25.28 -3.11
C ARG A 88 29.43 -26.47 -3.47
N PRO A 89 29.30 -27.65 -2.82
CA PRO A 89 30.11 -28.85 -3.11
C PRO A 89 29.78 -29.52 -4.47
N TRP A 90 28.98 -28.87 -5.31
CA TRP A 90 28.21 -29.49 -6.39
C TRP A 90 29.05 -29.91 -7.62
N ARG A 91 30.34 -29.57 -7.67
CA ARG A 91 31.22 -29.98 -8.79
C ARG A 91 31.99 -31.28 -8.57
N LYS A 92 32.10 -31.80 -7.34
CA LYS A 92 32.84 -33.05 -7.11
C LYS A 92 31.97 -34.32 -7.15
N ASN A 93 30.64 -34.20 -7.00
CA ASN A 93 29.76 -35.37 -6.84
C ASN A 93 28.90 -35.76 -8.06
N LYS A 94 29.17 -35.17 -9.23
CA LYS A 94 28.36 -35.45 -10.45
C LYS A 94 28.72 -36.79 -11.14
N ARG A 95 29.81 -37.45 -10.73
CA ARG A 95 30.16 -38.81 -11.19
C ARG A 95 29.43 -39.90 -10.39
N ASP A 96 29.25 -39.71 -9.09
CA ASP A 96 28.68 -40.76 -8.23
C ASP A 96 27.14 -40.80 -8.25
N MET A 97 26.49 -39.70 -8.66
CA MET A 97 25.02 -39.66 -8.77
C MET A 97 24.44 -40.28 -10.05
N ILE A 98 25.27 -40.67 -11.04
CA ILE A 98 24.76 -41.28 -12.29
C ILE A 98 24.49 -42.78 -12.12
N GLU A 99 25.06 -43.46 -11.12
CA GLU A 99 24.83 -44.89 -10.91
C GLU A 99 23.61 -45.26 -10.04
N VAL A 100 22.96 -44.29 -9.38
CA VAL A 100 21.78 -44.53 -8.50
C VAL A 100 20.46 -44.08 -9.15
N ALA A 101 20.41 -44.05 -10.50
CA ALA A 101 19.25 -43.56 -11.25
C ALA A 101 18.44 -44.66 -11.99
N THR A 102 18.56 -45.93 -11.59
CA THR A 102 17.83 -47.05 -12.24
C THR A 102 16.71 -47.67 -11.39
N ALA A 103 16.50 -47.25 -10.14
CA ALA A 103 15.35 -47.69 -9.36
C ALA A 103 14.19 -46.68 -9.51
N LYS A 104 13.21 -47.00 -10.37
CA LYS A 104 11.93 -46.27 -10.46
C LYS A 104 11.20 -46.38 -9.10
N PRO A 105 11.02 -45.30 -8.32
CA PRO A 105 10.08 -45.35 -7.22
C PRO A 105 8.67 -45.36 -7.82
N GLN A 106 7.98 -46.50 -7.70
CA GLN A 106 6.55 -46.56 -7.94
C GLN A 106 5.85 -45.83 -6.78
N VAL A 107 5.77 -44.50 -6.88
CA VAL A 107 4.86 -43.72 -6.04
C VAL A 107 3.48 -43.94 -6.62
N THR A 108 2.76 -44.94 -6.13
CA THR A 108 1.30 -45.03 -6.28
C THR A 108 0.70 -43.84 -5.54
N GLU A 109 0.61 -42.72 -6.25
CA GLU A 109 -0.10 -41.52 -5.81
C GLU A 109 -1.58 -41.90 -5.74
N ILE A 110 -2.04 -42.28 -4.55
CA ILE A 110 -3.46 -42.48 -4.28
C ILE A 110 -4.09 -41.08 -4.38
N ILE A 111 -4.66 -40.76 -5.54
CA ILE A 111 -5.40 -39.53 -5.75
C ILE A 111 -6.67 -39.63 -4.90
N ALA A 112 -6.57 -39.19 -3.66
CA ALA A 112 -7.72 -39.07 -2.77
C ALA A 112 -8.75 -38.16 -3.46
N ALA A 113 -9.95 -38.69 -3.66
CA ALA A 113 -11.03 -37.96 -4.29
C ALA A 113 -11.32 -36.67 -3.51
N ALA A 114 -11.48 -35.55 -4.23
CA ALA A 114 -11.82 -34.28 -3.61
C ALA A 114 -13.15 -34.42 -2.84
N GLN A 115 -13.16 -34.03 -1.57
CA GLN A 115 -14.39 -34.04 -0.79
C GLN A 115 -15.09 -32.68 -0.89
N PRO A 116 -16.40 -32.64 -1.17
CA PRO A 116 -17.14 -31.39 -1.20
C PRO A 116 -17.21 -30.79 0.22
N ILE A 117 -17.15 -29.46 0.31
CA ILE A 117 -17.32 -28.76 1.59
C ILE A 117 -18.77 -28.91 2.04
N CYS A 118 -18.98 -29.33 3.28
CA CYS A 118 -20.31 -29.48 3.86
C CYS A 118 -21.01 -28.11 3.97
N PRO A 119 -22.23 -27.92 3.43
CA PRO A 119 -22.95 -26.64 3.51
C PRO A 119 -23.13 -26.11 4.94
N VAL A 120 -23.28 -27.01 5.92
CA VAL A 120 -23.42 -26.66 7.33
C VAL A 120 -22.14 -25.99 7.87
N SER A 121 -20.97 -26.44 7.43
CA SER A 121 -19.69 -25.82 7.82
C SER A 121 -19.50 -24.43 7.20
N ILE A 122 -20.09 -24.18 6.02
CA ILE A 122 -20.06 -22.87 5.36
C ILE A 122 -20.92 -21.87 6.15
N SER A 123 -22.13 -22.25 6.55
CA SER A 123 -23.01 -21.37 7.32
C SER A 123 -22.44 -21.08 8.71
N ALA A 124 -21.87 -22.09 9.38
CA ALA A 124 -21.18 -21.91 10.65
C ALA A 124 -20.02 -20.91 10.53
N PHE A 125 -19.14 -21.09 9.53
CA PHE A 125 -18.04 -20.17 9.26
C PHE A 125 -18.50 -18.71 9.09
N HIS A 126 -19.58 -18.46 8.34
CA HIS A 126 -20.10 -17.09 8.18
C HIS A 126 -20.66 -16.50 9.48
N ALA A 127 -21.29 -17.32 10.32
CA ALA A 127 -21.76 -16.88 11.64
C ALA A 127 -20.59 -16.55 12.57
N ASP A 128 -19.53 -17.37 12.55
CA ASP A 128 -18.31 -17.16 13.31
C ASP A 128 -17.60 -15.88 12.86
N CYS A 129 -17.46 -15.64 11.55
CA CYS A 129 -16.92 -14.37 11.05
C CYS A 129 -17.75 -13.16 11.51
N LYS A 130 -19.08 -13.27 11.48
CA LYS A 130 -19.95 -12.14 11.88
C LYS A 130 -19.81 -11.82 13.36
N SER A 131 -19.69 -12.83 14.22
CA SER A 131 -19.50 -12.63 15.67
C SER A 131 -18.09 -12.14 15.99
N ALA A 132 -17.06 -12.79 15.44
CA ALA A 132 -15.66 -12.43 15.69
C ALA A 132 -15.31 -11.03 15.18
N PHE A 133 -15.84 -10.61 14.03
CA PHE A 133 -15.54 -9.28 13.47
C PHE A 133 -16.37 -8.15 14.06
N ALA A 134 -17.31 -8.44 14.95
CA ALA A 134 -18.03 -7.40 15.68
C ALA A 134 -17.12 -6.69 16.70
N ASP A 135 -16.16 -7.43 17.27
CA ASP A 135 -15.17 -6.92 18.22
C ASP A 135 -13.76 -7.41 17.86
N ILE A 136 -13.17 -6.73 16.86
CA ILE A 136 -11.85 -7.08 16.32
C ILE A 136 -10.74 -6.89 17.37
N GLU A 137 -10.90 -5.97 18.31
CA GLU A 137 -9.90 -5.65 19.33
C GLU A 137 -9.80 -6.76 20.38
N ALA A 138 -10.94 -7.37 20.75
CA ALA A 138 -10.99 -8.49 21.71
C ALA A 138 -10.76 -9.87 21.07
N MET A 139 -10.59 -9.95 19.75
CA MET A 139 -10.49 -11.23 19.04
C MET A 139 -9.15 -11.93 19.33
N THR A 140 -9.21 -13.12 19.92
CA THR A 140 -8.03 -13.97 20.18
C THR A 140 -7.85 -15.09 19.16
N THR A 141 -8.88 -15.40 18.38
CA THR A 141 -8.88 -16.50 17.41
C THR A 141 -9.47 -16.04 16.09
N PHE A 142 -8.75 -16.27 14.99
CA PHE A 142 -9.24 -15.96 13.66
C PHE A 142 -10.22 -17.05 13.18
N PRO A 143 -11.42 -16.70 12.67
CA PRO A 143 -12.35 -17.68 12.12
C PRO A 143 -11.77 -18.25 10.82
N GLU A 144 -11.44 -19.54 10.80
CA GLU A 144 -10.83 -20.20 9.64
C GLU A 144 -11.90 -20.87 8.75
N PRO A 145 -11.79 -20.73 7.41
CA PRO A 145 -12.70 -21.39 6.50
C PRO A 145 -12.53 -22.92 6.53
N PRO A 146 -13.59 -23.70 6.31
CA PRO A 146 -13.52 -25.16 6.34
C PRO A 146 -12.51 -25.72 5.33
N ALA A 147 -11.59 -26.55 5.81
CA ALA A 147 -10.54 -27.16 5.01
C ALA A 147 -10.90 -28.59 4.58
N ALA A 148 -11.36 -28.76 3.34
CA ALA A 148 -11.56 -30.05 2.71
C ALA A 148 -10.34 -30.49 1.86
N LEU A 149 -10.25 -31.77 1.51
CA LEU A 149 -9.21 -32.28 0.62
C LEU A 149 -9.39 -31.74 -0.79
N CYS A 150 -8.35 -31.11 -1.34
CA CYS A 150 -8.34 -30.57 -2.69
C CYS A 150 -7.51 -31.46 -3.63
N ALA A 151 -8.08 -31.83 -4.78
CA ALA A 151 -7.39 -32.65 -5.79
C ALA A 151 -6.32 -31.90 -6.61
N LYS A 152 -6.23 -30.57 -6.50
CA LYS A 152 -5.27 -29.78 -7.28
C LYS A 152 -3.87 -29.87 -6.66
N LEU A 153 -2.90 -30.38 -7.42
CA LEU A 153 -1.50 -30.48 -6.99
C LEU A 153 -0.87 -29.15 -6.53
N ALA A 154 -1.29 -28.04 -7.14
CA ALA A 154 -0.84 -26.70 -6.71
C ALA A 154 -1.27 -26.38 -5.27
N CYS A 155 -2.45 -26.87 -4.85
CA CYS A 155 -2.98 -26.65 -3.50
C CYS A 155 -2.30 -27.54 -2.45
N THR A 156 -1.86 -28.74 -2.82
CA THR A 156 -1.18 -29.68 -1.93
C THR A 156 0.28 -29.29 -1.71
N ARG A 157 1.00 -28.91 -2.78
CA ARG A 157 2.42 -28.50 -2.69
C ARG A 157 2.62 -27.25 -1.83
N GLY A 158 1.76 -26.24 -1.99
CA GLY A 158 1.85 -24.99 -1.23
C GLY A 158 1.16 -25.04 0.14
N LYS A 159 0.88 -26.21 0.73
CA LYS A 159 0.13 -26.27 1.99
C LYS A 159 0.92 -25.70 3.18
N ASN A 160 2.24 -25.90 3.22
CA ASN A 160 3.08 -25.51 4.34
C ASN A 160 3.47 -24.03 4.35
N ASP A 161 3.33 -23.35 3.21
CA ASP A 161 3.75 -21.95 3.05
C ASP A 161 2.59 -20.96 3.25
N ARG A 162 1.38 -21.45 3.53
CA ARG A 162 0.16 -20.64 3.70
C ARG A 162 -0.13 -20.36 5.15
N ALA A 163 -0.72 -19.19 5.41
CA ALA A 163 -1.27 -18.82 6.70
C ALA A 163 -2.57 -19.58 7.02
N LEU A 164 -3.34 -20.00 6.01
CA LEU A 164 -4.57 -20.77 6.19
C LEU A 164 -4.42 -22.25 5.82
N ALA A 165 -5.05 -23.11 6.63
CA ALA A 165 -5.16 -24.54 6.34
C ALA A 165 -5.96 -24.80 5.04
N ALA A 166 -7.02 -24.03 4.81
CA ALA A 166 -7.84 -24.11 3.61
C ALA A 166 -7.07 -23.60 2.38
N CYS A 167 -7.12 -24.32 1.27
CA CYS A 167 -6.54 -23.85 0.02
C CYS A 167 -7.44 -22.82 -0.67
N PRO A 168 -6.92 -22.07 -1.68
CA PRO A 168 -7.71 -21.09 -2.42
C PRO A 168 -9.02 -21.65 -3.00
N CYS A 169 -9.02 -22.90 -3.47
CA CYS A 169 -10.23 -23.53 -4.01
C CYS A 169 -11.30 -23.82 -2.95
N ASN A 170 -10.88 -24.11 -1.72
CA ASN A 170 -11.83 -24.30 -0.63
C ASN A 170 -12.44 -22.95 -0.23
N ILE A 171 -11.61 -21.91 -0.14
CA ILE A 171 -12.06 -20.54 0.10
C ILE A 171 -13.06 -20.12 -0.99
N GLU A 172 -12.74 -20.35 -2.28
CA GLU A 172 -13.68 -20.11 -3.39
C GLU A 172 -14.99 -20.89 -3.21
N GLY A 173 -14.91 -22.15 -2.76
CA GLY A 173 -16.08 -23.00 -2.49
C GLY A 173 -16.99 -22.44 -1.41
N VAL A 174 -16.43 -21.84 -0.35
CA VAL A 174 -17.18 -21.18 0.74
C VAL A 174 -17.96 -19.97 0.23
N PHE A 175 -17.36 -19.17 -0.65
CA PHE A 175 -18.00 -17.96 -1.20
C PHE A 175 -18.78 -18.20 -2.50
N LYS A 176 -18.83 -19.44 -2.99
CA LYS A 176 -19.49 -19.78 -4.26
C LYS A 176 -21.01 -19.56 -4.15
N GLY A 177 -21.59 -18.92 -5.16
CA GLY A 177 -23.02 -18.62 -5.21
C GLY A 177 -23.43 -17.33 -4.49
N GLN A 178 -22.49 -16.62 -3.86
CA GLN A 178 -22.76 -15.28 -3.34
C GLN A 178 -22.93 -14.25 -4.45
N THR A 179 -23.79 -13.27 -4.22
CA THR A 179 -23.99 -12.13 -5.12
C THR A 179 -22.75 -11.22 -5.14
N PRO A 180 -22.52 -10.43 -6.21
CA PRO A 180 -21.41 -9.47 -6.26
C PRO A 180 -21.39 -8.50 -5.07
N LYS A 181 -22.58 -8.11 -4.58
CA LYS A 181 -22.73 -7.26 -3.38
C LYS A 181 -22.21 -7.97 -2.12
N GLN A 182 -22.52 -9.26 -1.95
CA GLN A 182 -22.04 -10.07 -0.83
C GLN A 182 -20.53 -10.31 -0.90
N LEU A 183 -19.97 -10.59 -2.08
CA LEU A 183 -18.52 -10.71 -2.25
C LEU A 183 -17.79 -9.41 -1.95
N LYS A 184 -18.34 -8.26 -2.36
CA LYS A 184 -17.78 -6.94 -1.99
C LYS A 184 -17.84 -6.71 -0.48
N ALA A 185 -18.93 -7.09 0.17
CA ALA A 185 -19.04 -6.99 1.63
C ALA A 185 -18.03 -7.90 2.33
N ALA A 186 -17.90 -9.17 1.91
CA ALA A 186 -16.90 -10.10 2.41
C ALA A 186 -15.48 -9.55 2.23
N LYS A 187 -15.15 -9.05 1.04
CA LYS A 187 -13.85 -8.41 0.76
C LYS A 187 -13.54 -7.29 1.75
N ASN A 188 -14.51 -6.42 2.01
CA ASN A 188 -14.34 -5.32 2.96
C ASN A 188 -14.22 -5.82 4.41
N SER A 189 -14.83 -6.96 4.76
CA SER A 189 -14.68 -7.56 6.09
C SER A 189 -13.29 -8.16 6.30
N PHE A 190 -12.69 -8.75 5.27
CA PHE A 190 -11.36 -9.38 5.32
C PHE A 190 -10.21 -8.44 4.95
N GLN A 191 -10.36 -7.12 5.05
CA GLN A 191 -9.25 -6.19 4.81
C GLN A 191 -8.16 -6.37 5.88
N PRO A 192 -6.89 -6.64 5.52
CA PRO A 192 -5.80 -6.83 6.48
C PRO A 192 -5.64 -5.66 7.46
N ASP A 193 -5.81 -4.42 6.97
CA ASP A 193 -5.66 -3.21 7.78
C ASP A 193 -6.64 -3.14 8.96
N LYS A 194 -7.81 -3.79 8.87
CA LYS A 194 -8.77 -3.83 9.99
C LYS A 194 -8.21 -4.56 11.20
N PHE A 195 -7.34 -5.54 10.97
CA PHE A 195 -6.73 -6.34 12.03
C PHE A 195 -5.50 -5.67 12.65
N ALA A 196 -5.11 -4.46 12.20
CA ALA A 196 -4.05 -3.68 12.84
C ALA A 196 -4.39 -3.29 14.30
N LYS A 197 -5.67 -3.34 14.66
CA LYS A 197 -6.17 -3.07 16.01
C LYS A 197 -6.09 -4.26 16.96
N CYS A 198 -5.85 -5.48 16.45
CA CYS A 198 -5.69 -6.66 17.30
C CYS A 198 -4.41 -6.55 18.15
N SER A 199 -4.31 -7.39 19.19
CA SER A 199 -3.12 -7.48 20.03
C SER A 199 -1.87 -7.79 19.21
N GLU A 200 -0.72 -7.27 19.64
CA GLU A 200 0.53 -7.35 18.87
C GLU A 200 0.96 -8.79 18.57
N ASP A 201 0.68 -9.72 19.50
CA ASP A 201 1.04 -11.13 19.38
C ASP A 201 0.35 -11.86 18.23
N VAL A 202 -0.92 -11.53 17.95
CA VAL A 202 -1.73 -12.23 16.92
C VAL A 202 -1.93 -11.39 15.65
N ARG A 203 -1.60 -10.10 15.69
CA ARG A 203 -1.82 -9.14 14.61
C ARG A 203 -1.24 -9.61 13.27
N ALA A 204 0.02 -10.03 13.27
CA ALA A 204 0.70 -10.45 12.04
C ALA A 204 0.07 -11.72 11.44
N ASP A 205 -0.28 -12.71 12.27
CA ASP A 205 -0.94 -13.93 11.82
C ASP A 205 -2.33 -13.62 11.23
N PHE A 206 -3.12 -12.80 11.91
CA PHE A 206 -4.46 -12.44 11.46
C PHE A 206 -4.43 -11.64 10.15
N GLN A 207 -3.48 -10.73 10.01
CA GLN A 207 -3.28 -10.00 8.76
C GLN A 207 -2.89 -10.92 7.60
N ALA A 208 -2.02 -11.91 7.85
CA ALA A 208 -1.65 -12.90 6.83
C ALA A 208 -2.84 -13.76 6.40
N LYS A 209 -3.62 -14.28 7.36
CA LYS A 209 -4.84 -15.06 7.11
C LYS A 209 -5.91 -14.25 6.37
N ALA A 210 -6.17 -13.02 6.82
CA ALA A 210 -7.11 -12.11 6.17
C ALA A 210 -6.70 -11.79 4.73
N LYS A 211 -5.40 -11.56 4.50
CA LYS A 211 -4.85 -11.27 3.17
C LYS A 211 -5.11 -12.41 2.18
N GLU A 212 -4.94 -13.67 2.61
CA GLU A 212 -5.23 -14.82 1.74
C GLU A 212 -6.71 -14.86 1.33
N ILE A 213 -7.64 -14.70 2.28
CA ILE A 213 -9.08 -14.67 1.97
C ILE A 213 -9.41 -13.47 1.09
N PHE A 214 -8.87 -12.29 1.40
CA PHE A 214 -9.06 -11.07 0.64
C PHE A 214 -8.66 -11.26 -0.83
N THR A 215 -7.48 -11.79 -1.11
CA THR A 215 -7.01 -11.99 -2.49
C THR A 215 -7.91 -12.95 -3.27
N VAL A 216 -8.37 -14.03 -2.63
CA VAL A 216 -9.28 -14.99 -3.27
C VAL A 216 -10.63 -14.34 -3.58
N VAL A 217 -11.23 -13.66 -2.60
CA VAL A 217 -12.54 -12.99 -2.75
C VAL A 217 -12.46 -11.82 -3.73
N ASP A 218 -11.38 -11.05 -3.74
CA ASP A 218 -11.16 -9.96 -4.69
C ASP A 218 -11.14 -10.47 -6.13
N ARG A 219 -10.39 -11.55 -6.40
CA ARG A 219 -10.39 -12.21 -7.71
C ARG A 219 -11.77 -12.71 -8.12
N MET A 220 -12.54 -13.29 -7.20
CA MET A 220 -13.93 -13.71 -7.46
C MET A 220 -14.83 -12.51 -7.78
N SER A 221 -14.64 -11.39 -7.08
CA SER A 221 -15.43 -10.17 -7.29
C SER A 221 -15.15 -9.51 -8.64
N GLN A 222 -13.90 -9.56 -9.11
CA GLN A 222 -13.48 -9.03 -10.41
C GLN A 222 -13.98 -9.92 -11.56
N GLY A 223 -13.83 -11.25 -11.43
CA GLY A 223 -14.25 -12.20 -12.48
C GLY A 223 -15.76 -12.22 -12.78
N LEU A 224 -16.60 -11.75 -11.84
CA LEU A 224 -18.05 -11.58 -12.06
C LEU A 224 -18.39 -10.29 -12.81
N ALA A 225 -17.56 -9.25 -12.69
CA ALA A 225 -17.74 -8.00 -13.45
C ALA A 225 -17.40 -8.20 -14.94
N ASP A 226 -16.52 -9.15 -15.25
CA ASP A 226 -16.08 -9.49 -16.61
C ASP A 226 -16.97 -10.52 -17.33
N GLY A 227 -18.19 -10.75 -16.82
CA GLY A 227 -19.18 -11.73 -17.32
C GLY A 227 -19.60 -11.54 -18.78
N GLY A 228 -18.71 -11.86 -19.72
CA GLY A 228 -18.99 -11.82 -21.15
C GLY A 228 -17.79 -12.04 -22.09
N LYS A 229 -16.55 -12.17 -21.61
CA LYS A 229 -15.43 -12.58 -22.48
C LYS A 229 -14.65 -13.74 -21.86
N ALA A 230 -15.14 -14.95 -22.11
CA ALA A 230 -14.32 -16.15 -22.09
C ALA A 230 -13.18 -15.98 -23.12
N GLY A 231 -12.07 -15.37 -22.70
CA GLY A 231 -11.00 -14.95 -23.61
C GLY A 231 -9.64 -15.22 -23.02
N GLY A 232 -9.17 -16.45 -23.20
CA GLY A 232 -7.74 -16.79 -23.26
C GLY A 232 -6.96 -16.61 -21.96
N GLN A 233 -6.52 -17.73 -21.41
CA GLN A 233 -5.30 -17.76 -20.61
C GLN A 233 -4.15 -17.19 -21.47
N LYS A 234 -3.93 -15.87 -21.42
CA LYS A 234 -2.66 -15.31 -21.87
C LYS A 234 -1.63 -15.72 -20.83
N ALA A 235 -0.93 -16.79 -21.16
CA ALA A 235 0.32 -17.17 -20.52
C ALA A 235 1.16 -15.91 -20.31
N PHE A 236 1.41 -15.59 -19.05
CA PHE A 236 2.37 -14.59 -18.64
C PHE A 236 3.77 -15.15 -18.94
N SER A 237 4.17 -15.05 -20.20
CA SER A 237 5.54 -15.29 -20.66
C SER A 237 6.17 -13.93 -20.94
N GLN A 238 6.72 -13.36 -19.89
CA GLN A 238 7.51 -12.12 -19.85
C GLN A 238 8.47 -12.35 -18.66
N VAL A 239 9.79 -12.27 -18.74
CA VAL A 239 10.72 -11.65 -19.68
C VAL A 239 12.04 -12.42 -19.57
N ALA A 240 12.48 -13.07 -20.66
CA ALA A 240 13.88 -13.45 -20.84
C ALA A 240 14.35 -12.76 -22.12
N ASN A 241 14.96 -11.58 -21.98
CA ASN A 241 15.98 -11.05 -22.89
C ASN A 241 16.34 -9.63 -22.46
N ASN A 242 17.43 -9.51 -21.71
CA ASN A 242 18.35 -8.36 -21.80
C ASN A 242 19.73 -8.81 -21.31
N SER A 243 20.39 -9.60 -22.15
CA SER A 243 21.82 -9.89 -22.04
C SER A 243 22.39 -9.88 -23.45
N ARG A 244 22.76 -8.68 -23.93
CA ARG A 244 23.76 -8.44 -24.98
C ARG A 244 23.80 -6.95 -25.28
N LYS A 245 24.72 -6.26 -24.61
CA LYS A 245 25.54 -5.16 -25.13
C LYS A 245 26.26 -4.57 -23.93
N ASN A 246 27.52 -4.97 -23.78
CA ASN A 246 28.63 -4.13 -23.31
C ASN A 246 29.87 -5.01 -23.26
N GLY A 247 30.40 -5.24 -24.46
CA GLY A 247 31.76 -5.72 -24.65
C GLY A 247 32.39 -4.82 -25.70
N LYS A 248 33.58 -4.32 -25.38
CA LYS A 248 34.57 -3.67 -26.26
C LYS A 248 34.70 -2.15 -26.10
N GLN A 249 35.54 -1.75 -25.15
CA GLN A 249 36.60 -0.76 -25.37
C GLN A 249 37.67 -0.88 -24.26
N ARG A 250 38.69 -1.70 -24.55
CA ARG A 250 40.11 -1.49 -24.18
C ARG A 250 40.74 -1.13 -25.53
N GLY A 251 41.44 -0.03 -25.73
CA GLY A 251 42.62 0.42 -25.02
C GLY A 251 43.76 0.44 -26.06
N GLN A 252 44.16 1.63 -26.49
CA GLN A 252 45.46 2.04 -27.01
C GLN A 252 45.55 3.56 -26.81
#